data_AF-A0A7U7JRX1-F1
#
_entry.id   AF-A0A7U7JRX1-F1
#
_cell.length_a   1.000
_cell.length_b   1.000
_cell.length_c   1.000
_cell.angle_alpha   90.00
_cell.angle_beta   90.00
_cell.angle_gamma   90.00
#
_symmetry.space_group_name_H-M   'P 1'
#
loop_
_entity.id
_entity.type
_entity.pdbx_description
1 polymer ?
#
loop_
_entity_poly.entity_id
_entity_poly.type
_entity_poly.pdbx_seq_one_letter_code
_entity_poly.pdbx_strand_id
1 'polypeptide(L)'
;MRKLMQIMLCASIILSGCSFMHKDQTKSIPKTVSVKDYDGKYIGEHKKRNEVFLKKHKDEAIKKYKDYVKDTFGYDCKINLVEAYTNTSGFSEKSKTDGLVVVGTVNYDIPFQFRLIFVESDNGIAITTFTPGHKNETSAAVAAMMYKRYEHDIEQARLKFKSEVEKNGYFAMNEKLQVKQEFNGVTKQYLNFNTVSIDDLDKFKKEFKPVMHLKGDAFNQQLQSLINKYPQIQKNMNSDFIAYYDKKSTKVVNKYSWDLQVPTNDTMKKIPGLKMMYFYKDGVSPSQIGEDGRLENKTNKISMDGGNWEEIQKEIK
;
A
#
# COMPACT_ATOMS: atom_id res chain seq x y z
N MET A 1 -30.16 -29.27 -20.23
CA MET A 1 -28.81 -29.75 -20.57
C MET A 1 -27.83 -29.21 -19.55
N ARG A 2 -27.27 -30.11 -18.74
CA ARG A 2 -26.24 -29.83 -17.73
C ARG A 2 -25.00 -29.24 -18.40
N LYS A 3 -24.68 -27.97 -18.13
CA LYS A 3 -23.31 -27.46 -18.21
C LYS A 3 -22.88 -27.15 -16.79
N LEU A 4 -21.97 -27.98 -16.27
CA LEU A 4 -21.19 -27.72 -15.07
C LEU A 4 -20.44 -26.40 -15.28
N MET A 5 -20.99 -25.28 -14.81
CA MET A 5 -20.24 -24.04 -14.68
C MET A 5 -19.67 -24.02 -13.28
N GLN A 6 -18.35 -24.26 -13.22
CA GLN A 6 -17.52 -24.09 -12.03
C GLN A 6 -17.68 -22.65 -11.54
N ILE A 7 -18.44 -22.46 -10.47
CA ILE A 7 -18.39 -21.25 -9.67
C ILE A 7 -16.97 -21.21 -9.10
N MET A 8 -16.16 -20.28 -9.59
CA MET A 8 -14.83 -20.04 -9.06
C MET A 8 -14.98 -19.37 -7.68
N LEU A 9 -15.26 -20.20 -6.66
CA LEU A 9 -14.96 -19.83 -5.28
C LEU A 9 -13.45 -19.61 -5.23
N CYS A 10 -13.03 -18.35 -5.25
CA CYS A 10 -11.69 -17.98 -4.80
C CYS A 10 -11.63 -18.15 -3.27
N ALA A 11 -11.72 -19.40 -2.81
CA ALA A 11 -11.09 -19.81 -1.58
C ALA A 11 -9.59 -19.67 -1.83
N SER A 12 -9.02 -18.58 -1.32
CA SER A 12 -7.58 -18.41 -1.25
C SER A 12 -6.99 -19.51 -0.37
N ILE A 13 -6.68 -20.65 -0.98
CA ILE A 13 -5.58 -21.50 -0.55
C ILE A 13 -4.33 -20.76 -1.03
N ILE A 14 -3.94 -19.72 -0.30
CA ILE A 14 -2.50 -19.46 -0.22
C ILE A 14 -2.00 -20.68 0.54
N LEU A 15 -1.35 -21.58 -0.20
CA LEU A 15 -0.41 -22.52 0.39
C LEU A 15 0.48 -21.66 1.28
N SER A 16 0.21 -21.70 2.58
CA SER A 16 1.13 -21.24 3.59
C SER A 16 2.41 -21.99 3.31
N GLY A 17 3.31 -21.38 2.53
CA GLY A 17 4.70 -21.76 2.51
C GLY A 17 5.09 -21.86 3.97
N CYS A 18 5.56 -23.05 4.35
CA CYS A 18 5.95 -23.38 5.70
C CYS A 18 6.53 -22.14 6.35
N SER A 19 5.82 -21.60 7.34
CA SER A 19 6.28 -20.45 8.10
C SER A 19 7.63 -20.86 8.67
N PHE A 20 8.71 -20.46 8.02
CA PHE A 20 10.03 -20.50 8.62
C PHE A 20 9.91 -19.53 9.79
N MET A 21 9.61 -20.10 10.96
CA MET A 21 9.59 -19.38 12.21
C MET A 21 10.95 -18.72 12.34
N HIS A 22 11.01 -17.41 12.08
CA HIS A 22 12.20 -16.61 12.31
C HIS A 22 12.59 -16.78 13.78
N LYS A 23 13.66 -17.56 14.02
CA LYS A 23 14.23 -17.82 15.35
C LYS A 23 14.94 -16.59 15.96
N ASP A 24 14.88 -15.44 15.29
CA ASP A 24 15.60 -14.22 15.68
C ASP A 24 14.72 -13.20 16.43
N GLN A 25 13.55 -13.59 16.95
CA GLN A 25 12.82 -12.71 17.86
C GLN A 25 13.58 -12.57 19.18
N THR A 26 14.17 -11.39 19.41
CA THR A 26 14.68 -11.00 20.73
C THR A 26 13.53 -11.11 21.74
N LYS A 27 13.79 -11.67 22.93
CA LYS A 27 12.77 -11.95 23.96
C LYS A 27 11.89 -10.74 24.34
N SER A 28 12.29 -9.52 23.97
CA SER A 28 11.61 -8.26 24.25
C SER A 28 10.58 -7.81 23.20
N ILE A 29 10.58 -8.37 21.98
CA ILE A 29 9.62 -7.98 20.93
C ILE A 29 8.34 -8.84 21.08
N PRO A 30 7.14 -8.22 21.19
CA PRO A 30 5.89 -8.97 21.24
C PRO A 30 5.70 -9.88 20.03
N LYS A 31 5.00 -11.00 20.18
CA LYS A 31 4.69 -11.88 19.02
C LYS A 31 3.65 -11.26 18.09
N THR A 32 2.73 -10.47 18.64
CA THR A 32 1.62 -9.82 17.95
C THR A 32 1.32 -8.49 18.59
N VAL A 33 0.88 -7.53 17.79
CA VAL A 33 0.47 -6.21 18.26
C VAL A 33 -0.84 -5.80 17.57
N SER A 34 -1.64 -5.00 18.26
CA SER A 34 -2.87 -4.44 17.69
C SER A 34 -2.54 -3.25 16.77
N VAL A 35 -3.19 -3.18 15.61
CA VAL A 35 -3.04 -2.04 14.70
C VAL A 35 -3.68 -0.75 15.24
N LYS A 36 -4.47 -0.83 16.32
CA LYS A 36 -5.07 0.34 16.98
C LYS A 36 -4.04 1.17 17.72
N ASP A 37 -3.14 0.52 18.42
CA ASP A 37 -2.28 1.19 19.41
C ASP A 37 -0.80 1.10 19.07
N TYR A 38 -0.42 0.18 18.16
CA TYR A 38 0.98 -0.01 17.81
C TYR A 38 1.54 1.18 17.02
N ASP A 39 2.71 1.66 17.45
CA ASP A 39 3.37 2.83 16.90
C ASP A 39 4.40 2.51 15.80
N GLY A 40 4.65 1.22 15.53
CA GLY A 40 5.63 0.79 14.53
C GLY A 40 7.09 0.85 14.99
N LYS A 41 7.38 0.81 16.29
CA LYS A 41 8.76 0.91 16.82
C LYS A 41 9.69 -0.26 16.50
N TYR A 42 9.15 -1.44 16.20
CA TYR A 42 9.91 -2.66 15.92
C TYR A 42 9.88 -3.06 14.44
N ILE A 43 9.41 -2.20 13.54
CA ILE A 43 9.39 -2.49 12.10
C ILE A 43 10.84 -2.61 11.59
N GLY A 44 11.16 -3.72 10.91
CA GLY A 44 12.49 -4.03 10.37
C GLY A 44 13.18 -5.24 11.00
N GLU A 45 14.37 -5.57 10.49
CA GLU A 45 15.23 -6.63 11.06
C GLU A 45 15.99 -6.14 12.31
N HIS A 46 16.08 -7.00 13.32
CA HIS A 46 16.70 -6.69 14.63
C HIS A 46 17.99 -7.48 14.89
N LYS A 47 18.71 -7.92 13.84
CA LYS A 47 20.03 -8.54 14.05
C LYS A 47 21.05 -7.43 14.30
N LYS A 48 22.08 -7.74 15.09
CA LYS A 48 23.17 -6.80 15.41
C LYS A 48 23.80 -6.13 14.17
N ARG A 49 23.93 -6.87 13.06
CA ARG A 49 24.44 -6.31 11.78
C ARG A 49 23.52 -5.21 11.23
N ASN A 50 22.21 -5.42 11.26
CA ASN A 50 21.21 -4.45 10.77
C ASN A 50 21.17 -3.19 11.64
N GLU A 51 21.26 -3.34 12.96
CA GLU A 51 21.33 -2.19 13.89
C GLU A 51 22.58 -1.32 13.63
N VAL A 52 23.74 -1.96 13.43
CA VAL A 52 24.99 -1.28 13.10
C VAL A 52 24.89 -0.59 11.74
N PHE A 53 24.36 -1.28 10.73
CA PHE A 53 24.19 -0.74 9.38
C PHE A 53 23.24 0.47 9.37
N LEU A 54 22.09 0.35 10.03
CA LEU A 54 21.12 1.42 10.21
C LEU A 54 21.77 2.64 10.86
N LYS A 55 22.48 2.46 11.97
CA LYS A 55 23.15 3.57 12.66
C LYS A 55 24.18 4.27 11.77
N LYS A 56 24.90 3.52 10.94
CA LYS A 56 25.95 4.05 10.05
C LYS A 56 25.39 4.82 8.85
N HIS A 57 24.31 4.34 8.23
CA HIS A 57 23.85 4.83 6.92
C HIS A 57 22.49 5.54 6.93
N LYS A 58 21.81 5.65 8.07
CA LYS A 58 20.46 6.26 8.16
C LYS A 58 20.40 7.69 7.63
N ASP A 59 21.32 8.56 8.05
CA ASP A 59 21.27 9.98 7.65
C ASP A 59 21.61 10.16 6.16
N GLU A 60 22.52 9.34 5.64
CA GLU A 60 22.84 9.27 4.22
C GLU A 60 21.62 8.84 3.39
N ALA A 61 20.89 7.82 3.84
CA ALA A 61 19.69 7.31 3.18
C ALA A 61 18.56 8.35 3.17
N ILE A 62 18.34 9.02 4.31
CA ILE A 62 17.35 10.09 4.45
C ILE A 62 17.68 11.24 3.50
N LYS A 63 18.95 11.65 3.42
CA LYS A 63 19.39 12.71 2.51
C LYS A 63 19.15 12.32 1.05
N LYS A 64 19.62 11.14 0.64
CA LYS A 64 19.44 10.62 -0.73
C LYS A 64 17.96 10.49 -1.11
N TYR A 65 17.10 10.05 -0.19
CA TYR A 65 15.66 10.00 -0.43
C TYR A 65 15.06 11.38 -0.68
N LYS A 66 15.40 12.37 0.16
CA LYS A 66 14.92 13.74 0.00
C LYS A 66 15.39 14.39 -1.29
N ASP A 67 16.67 14.23 -1.62
CA ASP A 67 17.27 14.72 -2.87
C ASP A 67 16.56 14.10 -4.08
N TYR A 68 16.29 12.78 -4.03
CA TYR A 68 15.52 12.07 -5.05
C TYR A 68 14.10 12.62 -5.23
N VAL A 69 13.36 12.83 -4.13
CA VAL A 69 12.00 13.40 -4.21
C VAL A 69 12.02 14.80 -4.82
N LYS A 70 13.00 15.62 -4.44
CA LYS A 70 13.12 16.98 -4.95
C LYS A 70 13.42 17.01 -6.45
N ASP A 71 14.36 16.18 -6.90
CA ASP A 71 14.70 16.04 -8.31
C ASP A 71 13.53 15.49 -9.13
N THR A 72 12.94 14.38 -8.69
CA THR A 72 11.91 13.66 -9.45
C THR A 72 10.57 14.37 -9.47
N PHE A 73 10.11 14.88 -8.32
CA PHE A 73 8.76 15.43 -8.19
C PHE A 73 8.75 16.96 -7.99
N GLY A 74 9.85 17.59 -7.57
CA GLY A 74 9.89 19.02 -7.27
C GLY A 74 9.33 19.40 -5.90
N TYR A 75 9.03 18.41 -5.05
CA TYR A 75 8.41 18.61 -3.74
C TYR A 75 9.36 18.25 -2.59
N ASP A 76 8.99 18.67 -1.38
CA ASP A 76 9.64 18.20 -0.17
C ASP A 76 8.91 16.96 0.37
N CYS A 77 9.54 16.20 1.26
CA CYS A 77 8.93 15.02 1.88
C CYS A 77 9.22 14.89 3.37
N LYS A 78 8.35 14.12 4.03
CA LYS A 78 8.53 13.63 5.39
C LYS A 78 8.96 12.18 5.35
N ILE A 79 9.97 11.81 6.14
CA ILE A 79 10.37 10.41 6.32
C ILE A 79 9.51 9.79 7.43
N ASN A 80 8.92 8.63 7.15
CA ASN A 80 8.04 7.93 8.09
C ASN A 80 8.71 6.71 8.72
N LEU A 81 9.53 5.99 7.94
CA LEU A 81 10.23 4.78 8.35
C LEU A 81 11.60 4.73 7.69
N VAL A 82 12.61 4.31 8.47
CA VAL A 82 13.88 3.83 7.96
C VAL A 82 14.15 2.53 8.69
N GLU A 83 14.19 1.43 7.95
CA GLU A 83 14.49 0.11 8.49
C GLU A 83 15.66 -0.52 7.74
N ALA A 84 16.37 -1.42 8.42
CA ALA A 84 17.42 -2.21 7.82
C ALA A 84 16.93 -3.61 7.51
N TYR A 85 17.47 -4.16 6.42
CA TYR A 85 17.24 -5.52 5.99
C TYR A 85 18.56 -6.16 5.57
N THR A 86 18.57 -7.48 5.56
CA THR A 86 19.67 -8.26 4.97
C THR A 86 19.10 -9.04 3.79
N ASN A 87 19.71 -8.92 2.61
CA ASN A 87 19.20 -9.60 1.43
C ASN A 87 19.14 -11.14 1.64
N THR A 88 18.15 -11.77 1.02
CA THR A 88 18.00 -13.23 1.07
C THR A 88 18.88 -13.94 0.03
N SER A 89 19.41 -13.21 -0.94
CA SER A 89 20.29 -13.74 -1.98
C SER A 89 21.73 -13.91 -1.48
N GLY A 90 22.18 -15.16 -1.34
CA GLY A 90 23.55 -15.53 -0.99
C GLY A 90 23.61 -16.94 -0.38
N PHE A 91 24.61 -17.74 -0.78
CA PHE A 91 24.77 -19.12 -0.27
C PHE A 91 25.25 -19.17 1.19
N SER A 92 25.81 -18.07 1.71
CA SER A 92 26.31 -17.96 3.10
C SER A 92 25.96 -16.61 3.73
N GLU A 93 25.97 -16.52 5.06
CA GLU A 93 25.72 -15.28 5.79
C GLU A 93 26.73 -14.16 5.46
N LYS A 94 27.96 -14.54 5.07
CA LYS A 94 29.03 -13.62 4.64
C LYS A 94 28.82 -13.04 3.24
N SER A 95 28.05 -13.72 2.40
CA SER A 95 27.73 -13.25 1.04
C SER A 95 26.47 -12.38 0.99
N LYS A 96 25.78 -12.21 2.13
CA LYS A 96 24.58 -11.36 2.19
C LYS A 96 24.97 -9.90 2.38
N THR A 97 24.31 -9.05 1.62
CA THR A 97 24.46 -7.60 1.62
C THR A 97 23.37 -6.98 2.49
N ASP A 98 23.76 -6.03 3.33
CA ASP A 98 22.82 -5.25 4.12
C ASP A 98 22.32 -4.04 3.31
N GLY A 99 21.12 -3.60 3.65
CA GLY A 99 20.47 -2.48 3.00
C GLY A 99 19.51 -1.75 3.92
N LEU A 100 18.98 -0.63 3.42
CA LEU A 100 17.95 0.15 4.09
C LEU A 100 16.72 0.29 3.19
N VAL A 101 15.54 0.21 3.80
CA VAL A 101 14.30 0.69 3.19
C VAL A 101 13.95 2.03 3.83
N VAL A 102 13.69 3.04 2.99
CA VAL A 102 13.19 4.34 3.44
C VAL A 102 11.79 4.54 2.87
N VAL A 103 10.80 4.72 3.75
CA VAL A 103 9.44 5.10 3.39
C VAL A 103 9.22 6.56 3.73
N GLY A 104 8.72 7.33 2.77
CA GLY A 104 8.42 8.74 2.94
C GLY A 104 7.10 9.15 2.29
N THR A 105 6.58 10.28 2.75
CA THR A 105 5.39 10.94 2.19
C THR A 105 5.81 12.24 1.52
N VAL A 106 5.49 12.37 0.24
CA VAL A 106 5.70 13.58 -0.55
C VAL A 106 4.62 14.60 -0.22
N ASN A 107 5.02 15.85 0.02
CA ASN A 107 4.13 16.95 0.37
C ASN A 107 3.50 17.58 -0.89
N TYR A 108 2.69 16.80 -1.59
CA TYR A 108 1.84 17.25 -2.69
C TYR A 108 0.42 17.59 -2.18
N ASP A 109 -0.39 18.31 -2.97
CA ASP A 109 -1.78 18.67 -2.65
C ASP A 109 -2.58 17.47 -2.12
N ILE A 110 -2.39 16.31 -2.77
CA ILE A 110 -2.77 15.01 -2.22
C ILE A 110 -1.48 14.29 -1.81
N PRO A 111 -1.15 14.20 -0.50
CA PRO A 111 0.06 13.52 -0.07
C PRO A 111 0.07 12.06 -0.50
N PHE A 112 1.19 11.61 -1.04
CA PHE A 112 1.40 10.23 -1.45
C PHE A 112 2.69 9.68 -0.87
N GLN A 113 2.72 8.38 -0.65
CA GLN A 113 3.87 7.67 -0.09
C GLN A 113 4.45 6.67 -1.08
N PHE A 114 5.74 6.43 -0.96
CA PHE A 114 6.45 5.35 -1.63
C PHE A 114 7.74 5.02 -0.89
N ARG A 115 8.33 3.87 -1.19
CA ARG A 115 9.62 3.44 -0.64
C ARG A 115 10.77 3.54 -1.64
N LEU A 116 11.96 3.83 -1.14
CA LEU A 116 13.22 3.56 -1.84
C LEU A 116 14.04 2.52 -1.08
N ILE A 117 14.70 1.66 -1.84
CA ILE A 117 15.56 0.60 -1.33
C ILE A 117 17.01 1.00 -1.60
N PHE A 118 17.84 0.87 -0.59
CA PHE A 118 19.26 1.19 -0.61
C PHE A 118 20.06 -0.07 -0.28
N VAL A 119 21.14 -0.30 -1.00
CA VAL A 119 22.10 -1.39 -0.73
C VAL A 119 23.47 -0.84 -0.43
N GLU A 120 24.24 -1.58 0.36
CA GLU A 120 25.66 -1.33 0.53
C GLU A 120 26.38 -1.29 -0.82
N SER A 121 27.33 -0.35 -0.93
CA SER A 121 28.18 -0.14 -2.09
C SER A 121 29.57 0.31 -1.60
N ASP A 122 30.57 0.25 -2.48
CA ASP A 122 31.96 0.62 -2.13
C ASP A 122 32.07 2.05 -1.54
N ASN A 123 31.16 2.95 -1.94
CA ASN A 123 31.15 4.37 -1.55
C ASN A 123 29.98 4.74 -0.61
N GLY A 124 29.49 3.80 0.20
CA GLY A 124 28.38 4.02 1.13
C GLY A 124 27.16 3.21 0.73
N ILE A 125 26.03 3.87 0.47
CA ILE A 125 24.82 3.18 -0.02
C ILE A 125 24.39 3.66 -1.41
N ALA A 126 23.85 2.78 -2.23
CA ALA A 126 23.30 3.11 -3.54
C ALA A 126 21.80 2.81 -3.59
N ILE A 127 21.03 3.64 -4.30
CA ILE A 127 19.62 3.32 -4.61
C ILE A 127 19.63 2.13 -5.56
N THR A 128 18.89 1.06 -5.22
CA THR A 128 18.75 -0.07 -6.14
C THR A 128 17.77 0.31 -7.25
N THR A 129 18.28 0.59 -8.44
CA THR A 129 17.48 0.86 -9.65
C THR A 129 17.17 -0.40 -10.46
N PHE A 130 17.74 -1.54 -10.09
CA PHE A 130 17.52 -2.85 -10.71
C PHE A 130 16.11 -3.40 -10.38
N THR A 131 15.06 -2.74 -10.89
CA THR A 131 13.64 -3.19 -11.09
C THR A 131 12.97 -3.92 -9.91
N PRO A 132 12.00 -3.33 -9.16
CA PRO A 132 10.79 -2.59 -9.59
C PRO A 132 10.66 -1.16 -8.98
N GLY A 133 11.76 -0.58 -8.46
CA GLY A 133 11.77 0.73 -7.78
C GLY A 133 11.11 1.86 -8.58
N HIS A 134 11.53 2.08 -9.83
CA HIS A 134 10.97 3.13 -10.69
C HIS A 134 9.47 3.03 -10.96
N LYS A 135 8.93 1.81 -11.00
CA LYS A 135 7.50 1.61 -11.17
C LYS A 135 6.75 2.07 -9.93
N ASN A 136 7.27 1.77 -8.75
CA ASN A 136 6.61 2.07 -7.49
C ASN A 136 6.49 3.58 -7.22
N GLU A 137 7.55 4.35 -7.45
CA GLU A 137 7.53 5.79 -7.17
C GLU A 137 6.70 6.60 -8.18
N THR A 138 6.76 6.27 -9.48
CA THR A 138 5.93 6.96 -10.49
C THR A 138 4.46 6.57 -10.35
N SER A 139 4.16 5.30 -10.05
CA SER A 139 2.82 4.83 -9.69
C SER A 139 2.23 5.64 -8.55
N ALA A 140 3.00 5.90 -7.48
CA ALA A 140 2.52 6.64 -6.33
C ALA A 140 2.15 8.09 -6.67
N ALA A 141 2.97 8.76 -7.49
CA ALA A 141 2.71 10.12 -7.92
C ALA A 141 1.51 10.21 -8.88
N VAL A 142 1.42 9.29 -9.85
CA VAL A 142 0.26 9.21 -10.76
C VAL A 142 -1.01 8.90 -9.98
N ALA A 143 -0.95 8.02 -8.98
CA ALA A 143 -2.07 7.76 -8.08
C ALA A 143 -2.52 9.03 -7.37
N ALA A 144 -1.60 9.86 -6.87
CA ALA A 144 -1.96 11.13 -6.24
C ALA A 144 -2.69 12.09 -7.19
N MET A 145 -2.25 12.16 -8.46
CA MET A 145 -2.92 12.96 -9.50
C MET A 145 -4.32 12.42 -9.81
N MET A 146 -4.46 11.11 -9.95
CA MET A 146 -5.75 10.46 -10.18
C MET A 146 -6.69 10.64 -8.99
N TYR A 147 -6.17 10.55 -7.77
CA TYR A 147 -6.94 10.85 -6.57
C TYR A 147 -7.45 12.29 -6.58
N LYS A 148 -6.59 13.27 -6.86
CA LYS A 148 -6.97 14.69 -6.98
C LYS A 148 -8.08 14.90 -8.02
N ARG A 149 -8.04 14.18 -9.15
CA ARG A 149 -9.05 14.26 -10.21
C ARG A 149 -10.42 13.73 -9.80
N TYR A 150 -10.45 12.68 -8.99
CA TYR A 150 -11.64 11.95 -8.54
C TYR A 150 -11.90 12.11 -7.04
N GLU A 151 -11.35 13.16 -6.42
CA GLU A 151 -11.29 13.30 -4.96
C GLU A 151 -12.68 13.25 -4.34
N HIS A 152 -13.65 13.94 -4.94
CA HIS A 152 -15.02 13.95 -4.47
C HIS A 152 -15.62 12.55 -4.38
N ASP A 153 -15.58 11.77 -5.47
CA ASP A 153 -16.20 10.44 -5.51
C ASP A 153 -15.47 9.44 -4.61
N ILE A 154 -14.13 9.51 -4.58
CA ILE A 154 -13.31 8.65 -3.72
C ILE A 154 -13.57 8.93 -2.24
N GLU A 155 -13.60 10.20 -1.83
CA GLU A 155 -13.85 10.60 -0.45
C GLU A 155 -15.28 10.27 -0.01
N GLN A 156 -16.28 10.44 -0.87
CA GLN A 156 -17.66 10.03 -0.57
C GLN A 156 -17.76 8.52 -0.31
N ALA A 157 -17.14 7.69 -1.16
CA ALA A 157 -17.12 6.25 -0.93
C ALA A 157 -16.35 5.87 0.33
N ARG A 158 -15.21 6.53 0.61
CA ARG A 158 -14.40 6.28 1.81
C ARG A 158 -15.17 6.60 3.08
N LEU A 159 -15.84 7.75 3.12
CA LEU A 159 -16.64 8.18 4.27
C LEU A 159 -17.87 7.29 4.47
N LYS A 160 -18.52 6.85 3.38
CA LYS A 160 -19.63 5.90 3.45
C LYS A 160 -19.17 4.54 3.99
N PHE A 161 -18.09 3.99 3.44
CA PHE A 161 -17.49 2.74 3.93
C PHE A 161 -17.13 2.85 5.41
N LYS A 162 -16.39 3.90 5.81
CA LYS A 162 -16.05 4.19 7.21
C LYS A 162 -17.29 4.16 8.11
N SER A 163 -18.34 4.91 7.74
CA SER A 163 -19.56 5.00 8.55
C SER A 163 -20.22 3.64 8.75
N GLU A 164 -20.31 2.80 7.72
CA GLU A 164 -20.96 1.49 7.86
C GLU A 164 -20.12 0.51 8.67
N VAL A 165 -18.81 0.47 8.46
CA VAL A 165 -17.93 -0.47 9.18
C VAL A 165 -17.76 -0.09 10.65
N GLU A 166 -17.67 1.20 11.00
CA GLU A 166 -17.56 1.64 12.39
C GLU A 166 -18.82 1.31 13.21
N LYS A 167 -20.02 1.48 12.64
CA LYS A 167 -21.29 1.07 13.29
C LYS A 167 -21.30 -0.40 13.69
N ASN A 168 -20.56 -1.23 12.97
CA ASN A 168 -20.49 -2.68 13.19
C ASN A 168 -19.25 -3.10 14.01
N GLY A 169 -18.53 -2.13 14.60
CA GLY A 169 -17.39 -2.36 15.47
C GLY A 169 -16.09 -2.73 14.75
N TYR A 170 -16.00 -2.43 13.46
CA TYR A 170 -14.74 -2.49 12.72
C TYR A 170 -14.01 -1.15 12.82
N PHE A 171 -12.71 -1.14 12.57
CA PHE A 171 -11.87 0.03 12.76
C PHE A 171 -10.74 0.09 11.73
N ALA A 172 -10.06 1.22 11.61
CA ALA A 172 -8.86 1.36 10.82
C ALA A 172 -7.58 1.24 11.67
N MET A 173 -6.48 0.90 11.01
CA MET A 173 -5.13 1.03 11.57
C MET A 173 -4.87 2.49 11.96
N ASN A 174 -4.22 2.74 13.09
CA ASN A 174 -3.94 4.11 13.50
C ASN A 174 -3.03 4.87 12.52
N GLU A 175 -3.16 6.20 12.50
CA GLU A 175 -2.46 7.06 11.54
C GLU A 175 -0.93 6.98 11.66
N LYS A 176 -0.38 6.81 12.87
CA LYS A 176 1.08 6.71 13.08
C LYS A 176 1.66 5.46 12.42
N LEU A 177 0.93 4.35 12.49
CA LEU A 177 1.32 3.08 11.89
C LEU A 177 1.05 3.03 10.39
N GLN A 178 -0.04 3.67 9.96
CA GLN A 178 -0.49 3.68 8.57
C GLN A 178 0.56 4.27 7.62
N VAL A 179 1.25 5.34 8.02
CA VAL A 179 2.29 5.99 7.20
C VAL A 179 3.62 5.24 7.18
N LYS A 180 3.76 4.20 8.01
CA LYS A 180 4.95 3.33 8.07
C LYS A 180 4.81 2.06 7.24
N GLN A 181 3.67 1.84 6.59
CA GLN A 181 3.48 0.73 5.67
C GLN A 181 4.24 1.00 4.37
N GLU A 182 4.76 -0.04 3.72
CA GLU A 182 5.46 0.03 2.44
C GLU A 182 4.49 0.11 1.24
N PHE A 183 3.51 1.01 1.33
CA PHE A 183 2.53 1.22 0.27
C PHE A 183 2.98 2.31 -0.70
N ASN A 184 2.65 2.15 -1.98
CA ASN A 184 2.95 3.11 -3.04
C ASN A 184 1.65 3.76 -3.53
N GLY A 185 1.41 5.01 -3.17
CA GLY A 185 0.21 5.75 -3.54
C GLY A 185 -0.36 6.60 -2.41
N VAL A 186 -1.66 6.87 -2.49
CA VAL A 186 -2.37 7.68 -1.50
C VAL A 186 -2.88 6.77 -0.39
N THR A 187 -2.72 7.19 0.85
CA THR A 187 -3.17 6.44 2.01
C THR A 187 -3.94 7.35 2.94
N LYS A 188 -5.13 6.90 3.33
CA LYS A 188 -6.07 7.57 4.24
C LYS A 188 -6.63 6.53 5.19
N GLN A 189 -7.14 6.94 6.34
CA GLN A 189 -7.91 6.03 7.19
C GLN A 189 -9.03 5.37 6.35
N TYR A 190 -9.09 4.04 6.42
CA TYR A 190 -9.99 3.16 5.66
C TYR A 190 -9.75 3.06 4.14
N LEU A 191 -8.71 3.66 3.58
CA LEU A 191 -8.47 3.62 2.13
C LEU A 191 -6.99 3.65 1.78
N ASN A 192 -6.58 2.72 0.93
CA ASN A 192 -5.36 2.83 0.14
C ASN A 192 -5.75 2.97 -1.33
N PHE A 193 -5.10 3.87 -2.06
CA PHE A 193 -5.38 4.13 -3.46
C PHE A 193 -4.10 4.13 -4.28
N ASN A 194 -4.07 3.35 -5.35
CA ASN A 194 -2.96 3.30 -6.29
C ASN A 194 -3.42 3.12 -7.73
N THR A 195 -2.47 3.18 -8.66
CA THR A 195 -2.65 2.84 -10.07
C THR A 195 -1.31 2.39 -10.66
N VAL A 196 -1.30 2.01 -11.94
CA VAL A 196 -0.07 1.59 -12.62
C VAL A 196 0.95 2.73 -12.79
N SER A 197 2.20 2.33 -12.97
CA SER A 197 3.35 3.20 -13.17
C SER A 197 3.47 3.75 -14.59
N ILE A 198 4.36 4.73 -14.73
CA ILE A 198 4.97 5.07 -16.02
C ILE A 198 6.36 4.45 -16.01
N ASP A 199 6.61 3.52 -16.93
CA ASP A 199 7.82 2.67 -16.91
C ASP A 199 9.13 3.45 -17.11
N ASP A 200 9.06 4.69 -17.60
CA ASP A 200 10.20 5.56 -17.89
C ASP A 200 10.15 6.83 -17.02
N LEU A 201 11.19 7.04 -16.22
CA LEU A 201 11.32 8.18 -15.32
C LEU A 201 11.49 9.51 -16.07
N ASP A 202 12.22 9.54 -17.18
CA ASP A 202 12.39 10.75 -17.98
C ASP A 202 11.08 11.15 -18.64
N LYS A 203 10.32 10.15 -19.08
CA LYS A 203 8.95 10.34 -19.57
C LYS A 203 8.02 10.89 -18.49
N PHE A 204 8.10 10.36 -17.27
CA PHE A 204 7.36 10.91 -16.13
C PHE A 204 7.73 12.38 -15.87
N LYS A 205 9.04 12.69 -15.78
CA LYS A 205 9.54 14.05 -15.54
C LYS A 205 9.13 15.02 -16.64
N LYS A 206 9.06 14.58 -17.89
CA LYS A 206 8.66 15.42 -19.03
C LYS A 206 7.15 15.65 -19.12
N GLU A 207 6.34 14.61 -18.87
CA GLU A 207 4.91 14.66 -19.19
C GLU A 207 4.00 14.81 -17.95
N PHE A 208 4.36 14.21 -16.82
CA PHE A 208 3.50 14.17 -15.63
C PHE A 208 3.89 15.23 -14.59
N LYS A 209 5.19 15.38 -14.32
CA LYS A 209 5.69 16.37 -13.35
C LYS A 209 5.16 17.80 -13.61
N PRO A 210 5.14 18.33 -14.86
CA PRO A 210 4.58 19.67 -15.10
C PRO A 210 3.10 19.77 -14.74
N VAL A 211 2.32 18.70 -14.99
CA VAL A 211 0.89 18.65 -14.67
C VAL A 211 0.65 18.63 -13.17
N MET A 212 1.53 18.00 -12.38
CA MET A 212 1.42 18.03 -10.90
C MET A 212 1.42 19.46 -10.34
N HIS A 213 2.07 20.42 -10.99
CA HIS A 213 2.12 21.81 -10.51
C HIS A 213 0.88 22.64 -10.91
N LEU A 214 -0.02 22.08 -11.74
CA LEU A 214 -1.24 22.76 -12.16
C LEU A 214 -2.36 22.67 -11.11
N LYS A 215 -3.32 23.58 -11.21
CA LYS A 215 -4.50 23.66 -10.35
C LYS A 215 -5.77 23.83 -11.18
N GLY A 216 -6.92 23.49 -10.59
CA GLY A 216 -8.25 23.70 -11.18
C GLY A 216 -8.39 23.09 -12.58
N ASP A 217 -9.01 23.83 -13.49
CA ASP A 217 -9.34 23.34 -14.83
C ASP A 217 -8.11 23.02 -15.67
N ALA A 218 -7.02 23.77 -15.52
CA ALA A 218 -5.76 23.50 -16.21
C ALA A 218 -5.21 22.12 -15.85
N PHE A 219 -5.25 21.76 -14.56
CA PHE A 219 -4.90 20.42 -14.10
C PHE A 219 -5.82 19.36 -14.72
N ASN A 220 -7.14 19.57 -14.65
CA ASN A 220 -8.12 18.60 -15.15
C ASN A 220 -7.99 18.35 -16.66
N GLN A 221 -7.79 19.38 -17.46
CA GLN A 221 -7.65 19.28 -18.91
C GLN A 221 -6.34 18.57 -19.30
N GLN A 222 -5.23 18.94 -18.67
CA GLN A 222 -3.92 18.33 -18.96
C GLN A 222 -3.86 16.88 -18.47
N LEU A 223 -4.40 16.58 -17.29
CA LEU A 223 -4.51 15.20 -16.82
C LEU A 223 -5.45 14.38 -17.70
N GLN A 224 -6.56 14.94 -18.20
CA GLN A 224 -7.42 14.24 -19.16
C GLN A 224 -6.66 13.89 -20.44
N SER A 225 -5.78 14.78 -20.91
CA SER A 225 -4.93 14.53 -22.08
C SER A 225 -3.94 13.38 -21.81
N LEU A 226 -3.37 13.33 -20.61
CA LEU A 226 -2.53 12.21 -20.16
C LEU A 226 -3.32 10.91 -20.03
N ILE A 227 -4.55 10.93 -19.51
CA ILE A 227 -5.44 9.76 -19.43
C ILE A 227 -5.75 9.24 -20.84
N ASN A 228 -6.03 10.12 -21.80
CA ASN A 228 -6.30 9.71 -23.19
C ASN A 228 -5.06 9.04 -23.83
N LYS A 229 -3.86 9.54 -23.52
CA LYS A 229 -2.59 8.98 -24.00
C LYS A 229 -2.18 7.69 -23.27
N TYR A 230 -2.54 7.57 -21.99
CA TYR A 230 -2.21 6.47 -21.09
C TYR A 230 -3.45 5.93 -20.39
N PRO A 231 -4.42 5.35 -21.11
CA PRO A 231 -5.71 4.96 -20.54
C PRO A 231 -5.58 3.94 -19.40
N GLN A 232 -4.48 3.19 -19.35
CA GLN A 232 -4.19 2.25 -18.27
C GLN A 232 -4.13 2.90 -16.88
N ILE A 233 -3.75 4.19 -16.76
CA ILE A 233 -3.67 4.85 -15.44
C ILE A 233 -5.06 5.07 -14.80
N GLN A 234 -6.10 5.15 -15.62
CA GLN A 234 -7.48 5.22 -15.17
C GLN A 234 -8.11 3.84 -15.05
N LYS A 235 -7.93 2.97 -16.05
CA LYS A 235 -8.48 1.61 -16.05
C LYS A 235 -8.00 0.78 -14.86
N ASN A 236 -6.74 0.98 -14.47
CA ASN A 236 -6.09 0.23 -13.40
C ASN A 236 -6.02 1.02 -12.09
N MET A 237 -6.85 2.06 -11.93
CA MET A 237 -7.09 2.63 -10.61
C MET A 237 -7.55 1.51 -9.69
N ASN A 238 -7.00 1.46 -8.48
CA ASN A 238 -7.39 0.50 -7.47
C ASN A 238 -7.61 1.20 -6.13
N SER A 239 -8.83 1.07 -5.63
CA SER A 239 -9.28 1.61 -4.34
C SER A 239 -9.47 0.47 -3.35
N ASP A 240 -8.51 0.31 -2.45
CA ASP A 240 -8.55 -0.69 -1.38
C ASP A 240 -9.19 -0.09 -0.13
N PHE A 241 -10.48 -0.35 0.08
CA PHE A 241 -11.20 -0.02 1.30
C PHE A 241 -10.84 -1.03 2.40
N ILE A 242 -10.29 -0.56 3.52
CA ILE A 242 -9.66 -1.44 4.52
C ILE A 242 -10.30 -1.27 5.88
N ALA A 243 -10.65 -2.39 6.50
CA ALA A 243 -11.15 -2.44 7.86
C ALA A 243 -10.52 -3.59 8.66
N TYR A 244 -10.43 -3.43 9.97
CA TYR A 244 -9.91 -4.41 10.91
C TYR A 244 -11.00 -4.87 11.88
N TYR A 245 -10.89 -6.11 12.33
CA TYR A 245 -11.79 -6.71 13.32
C TYR A 245 -11.01 -7.53 14.34
N ASP A 246 -11.48 -7.60 15.58
CA ASP A 246 -10.84 -8.39 16.64
C ASP A 246 -11.65 -9.66 16.95
N LYS A 247 -12.68 -9.55 17.80
CA LYS A 247 -13.41 -10.68 18.40
C LYS A 247 -14.43 -11.36 17.48
N LYS A 248 -14.50 -10.99 16.20
CA LYS A 248 -15.49 -11.54 15.25
C LYS A 248 -14.95 -12.81 14.59
N SER A 249 -15.83 -13.80 14.38
CA SER A 249 -15.47 -14.99 13.63
C SER A 249 -15.40 -14.69 12.13
N THR A 250 -14.55 -15.41 11.39
CA THR A 250 -14.42 -15.30 9.93
C THR A 250 -15.78 -15.45 9.22
N LYS A 251 -16.66 -16.33 9.71
CA LYS A 251 -18.01 -16.51 9.16
C LYS A 251 -18.88 -15.26 9.28
N VAL A 252 -18.84 -14.60 10.45
CA VAL A 252 -19.59 -13.35 10.69
C VAL A 252 -19.05 -12.24 9.81
N VAL A 253 -17.73 -12.11 9.69
CA VAL A 253 -17.10 -11.09 8.85
C VAL A 253 -17.38 -11.33 7.36
N ASN A 254 -17.33 -12.58 6.90
CA ASN A 254 -17.69 -12.93 5.52
C ASN A 254 -19.14 -12.53 5.21
N LYS A 255 -20.10 -12.90 6.08
CA LYS A 255 -21.50 -12.51 5.90
C LYS A 255 -21.64 -10.99 5.85
N TYR A 256 -21.03 -10.30 6.80
CA TYR A 256 -21.07 -8.84 6.85
C TYR A 256 -20.47 -8.19 5.59
N SER A 257 -19.37 -8.72 5.05
CA SER A 257 -18.74 -8.18 3.84
C SER A 257 -19.65 -8.26 2.61
N TRP A 258 -20.51 -9.28 2.54
CA TRP A 258 -21.57 -9.38 1.51
C TRP A 258 -22.67 -8.34 1.76
N ASP A 259 -23.18 -8.28 2.98
CA ASP A 259 -24.25 -7.35 3.35
C ASP A 259 -23.82 -5.87 3.15
N LEU A 260 -22.52 -5.57 3.31
CA LEU A 260 -21.93 -4.24 3.13
C LEU A 260 -21.93 -3.74 1.67
N GLN A 261 -22.03 -4.63 0.69
CA GLN A 261 -22.11 -4.21 -0.71
C GLN A 261 -23.33 -3.32 -0.95
N VAL A 262 -24.47 -3.64 -0.35
CA VAL A 262 -25.73 -2.91 -0.53
C VAL A 262 -25.60 -1.43 -0.18
N PRO A 263 -25.23 -1.04 1.07
CA PRO A 263 -25.17 0.37 1.44
C PRO A 263 -24.00 1.13 0.79
N THR A 264 -22.97 0.46 0.28
CA THR A 264 -21.78 1.14 -0.29
C THR A 264 -21.79 1.26 -1.80
N ASN A 265 -22.62 0.44 -2.49
CA ASN A 265 -22.65 0.31 -3.95
C ASN A 265 -22.74 1.65 -4.69
N ASP A 266 -23.70 2.49 -4.32
CA ASP A 266 -23.98 3.75 -5.03
C ASP A 266 -22.84 4.75 -5.03
N THR A 267 -21.99 4.68 -3.99
CA THR A 267 -20.79 5.52 -3.90
C THR A 267 -19.61 4.88 -4.63
N MET A 268 -19.39 3.57 -4.44
CA MET A 268 -18.24 2.88 -5.02
C MET A 268 -18.34 2.76 -6.55
N LYS A 269 -19.54 2.62 -7.12
CA LYS A 269 -19.72 2.50 -8.59
C LYS A 269 -19.33 3.74 -9.38
N LYS A 270 -19.20 4.90 -8.72
CA LYS A 270 -18.76 6.16 -9.34
C LYS A 270 -17.25 6.23 -9.55
N ILE A 271 -16.49 5.39 -8.83
CA ILE A 271 -15.03 5.38 -8.90
C ILE A 271 -14.59 4.49 -10.08
N PRO A 272 -13.75 4.99 -11.00
CA PRO A 272 -13.16 4.16 -12.04
C PRO A 272 -12.25 3.06 -11.49
N GLY A 273 -12.09 1.99 -12.27
CA GLY A 273 -11.18 0.89 -11.95
C GLY A 273 -11.72 -0.07 -10.90
N LEU A 274 -10.81 -0.75 -10.20
CA LEU A 274 -11.08 -1.78 -9.20
C LEU A 274 -11.37 -1.14 -7.84
N LYS A 275 -12.36 -1.71 -7.14
CA LYS A 275 -12.74 -1.29 -5.79
C LYS A 275 -12.77 -2.57 -4.95
N MET A 276 -11.85 -2.70 -4.02
CA MET A 276 -11.74 -3.87 -3.16
C MET A 276 -12.07 -3.49 -1.72
N MET A 277 -12.84 -4.32 -1.03
CA MET A 277 -13.03 -4.24 0.41
C MET A 277 -12.23 -5.34 1.08
N TYR A 278 -11.33 -4.96 2.00
CA TYR A 278 -10.50 -5.89 2.75
C TYR A 278 -10.81 -5.82 4.25
N PHE A 279 -10.96 -7.00 4.84
CA PHE A 279 -11.13 -7.16 6.28
C PHE A 279 -9.99 -8.00 6.85
N TYR A 280 -9.23 -7.38 7.75
CA TYR A 280 -8.09 -7.98 8.41
C TYR A 280 -8.42 -8.27 9.88
N LYS A 281 -7.99 -9.44 10.37
CA LYS A 281 -8.07 -9.68 11.81
C LYS A 281 -6.98 -8.85 12.49
N ASP A 282 -7.31 -8.28 13.64
CA ASP A 282 -6.35 -7.60 14.49
C ASP A 282 -5.31 -8.58 15.05
N GLY A 283 -4.10 -8.08 15.28
CA GLY A 283 -2.96 -8.89 15.65
C GLY A 283 -2.01 -9.13 14.47
N VAL A 284 -1.20 -8.12 14.18
CA VAL A 284 -0.15 -8.17 13.14
C VAL A 284 1.22 -8.49 13.74
N SER A 285 2.16 -8.92 12.89
CA SER A 285 3.57 -8.94 13.25
C SER A 285 4.06 -7.52 13.57
N PRO A 286 4.79 -7.29 14.68
CA PRO A 286 5.33 -5.95 14.95
C PRO A 286 6.52 -5.60 14.08
N SER A 287 7.22 -6.58 13.49
CA SER A 287 8.51 -6.37 12.83
C SER A 287 8.53 -6.68 11.35
N GLN A 288 7.63 -7.54 10.87
CA GLN A 288 7.66 -8.01 9.49
C GLN A 288 6.64 -7.27 8.63
N ILE A 289 7.12 -6.75 7.51
CA ILE A 289 6.29 -6.30 6.39
C ILE A 289 6.10 -7.50 5.46
N GLY A 290 4.84 -7.84 5.18
CA GLY A 290 4.47 -8.88 4.21
C GLY A 290 4.62 -8.39 2.76
N GLU A 291 4.40 -9.32 1.82
CA GLU A 291 4.56 -9.04 0.38
C GLU A 291 3.63 -7.94 -0.16
N ASP A 292 2.49 -7.70 0.50
CA ASP A 292 1.55 -6.63 0.15
C ASP A 292 1.98 -5.24 0.68
N GLY A 293 3.18 -5.13 1.24
CA GLY A 293 3.73 -3.90 1.80
C GLY A 293 3.07 -3.48 3.11
N ARG A 294 2.29 -4.35 3.76
CA ARG A 294 1.67 -4.10 5.06
C ARG A 294 2.31 -4.98 6.12
N LEU A 295 2.12 -4.64 7.40
CA LEU A 295 2.54 -5.54 8.47
C LEU A 295 1.91 -6.91 8.31
N GLU A 296 2.74 -7.94 8.43
CA GLU A 296 2.37 -9.32 8.17
C GLU A 296 1.21 -9.73 9.07
N ASN A 297 0.10 -10.11 8.44
CA ASN A 297 -1.07 -10.62 9.14
C ASN A 297 -0.90 -12.11 9.40
N LYS A 298 -1.27 -12.56 10.60
CA LYS A 298 -1.22 -13.99 10.96
C LYS A 298 -2.41 -14.81 10.46
N THR A 299 -3.38 -14.15 9.85
CA THR A 299 -4.63 -14.77 9.39
C THR A 299 -4.96 -14.31 7.99
N ASN A 300 -5.64 -15.17 7.23
CA ASN A 300 -6.13 -14.84 5.90
C ASN A 300 -7.05 -13.61 5.96
N LYS A 301 -6.83 -12.68 5.03
CA LYS A 301 -7.73 -11.55 4.80
C LYS A 301 -9.02 -12.03 4.14
N ILE A 302 -10.11 -11.38 4.46
CA ILE A 302 -11.37 -11.51 3.72
C ILE A 302 -11.41 -10.36 2.72
N SER A 303 -11.73 -10.67 1.47
CA SER A 303 -11.83 -9.68 0.40
C SER A 303 -13.14 -9.79 -0.34
N MET A 304 -13.64 -8.66 -0.82
CA MET A 304 -14.87 -8.57 -1.61
C MET A 304 -14.76 -7.43 -2.62
N ASP A 305 -15.33 -7.61 -3.81
CA ASP A 305 -15.44 -6.54 -4.79
C ASP A 305 -16.48 -5.51 -4.34
N GLY A 306 -16.19 -4.23 -4.58
CA GLY A 306 -17.06 -3.10 -4.29
C GLY A 306 -17.70 -2.51 -5.54
N GLY A 307 -18.94 -2.04 -5.43
CA GLY A 307 -19.64 -1.34 -6.50
C GLY A 307 -20.22 -2.24 -7.61
N ASN A 308 -20.24 -3.56 -7.42
CA ASN A 308 -20.74 -4.54 -8.39
C ASN A 308 -22.02 -5.27 -7.89
N TRP A 309 -22.72 -4.69 -6.91
CA TRP A 309 -23.87 -5.37 -6.26
C TRP A 309 -24.99 -5.70 -7.25
N GLU A 310 -25.28 -4.80 -8.19
CA GLU A 310 -26.34 -4.98 -9.18
C GLU A 310 -26.05 -6.15 -10.16
N GLU A 311 -24.77 -6.43 -10.44
CA GLU A 311 -24.34 -7.56 -11.27
C GLU A 311 -24.45 -8.87 -10.48
N ILE A 312 -23.92 -8.86 -9.25
CA ILE A 312 -24.01 -9.99 -8.31
C ILE A 312 -25.46 -10.42 -8.06
N GLN A 313 -26.39 -9.46 -7.91
CA GLN A 313 -27.81 -9.76 -7.74
C GLN A 313 -28.44 -10.51 -8.92
N LYS A 314 -27.93 -10.33 -10.14
CA LYS A 314 -28.44 -11.01 -11.34
C LYS A 314 -27.95 -12.45 -11.43
N GLU A 315 -26.80 -12.76 -10.84
CA GLU A 315 -26.21 -14.10 -10.86
C GLU A 315 -26.77 -15.02 -9.76
N ILE A 316 -27.32 -14.44 -8.69
CA ILE A 316 -27.92 -15.19 -7.56
C ILE A 316 -29.38 -15.61 -7.85
N LYS A 317 -30.03 -14.99 -8.84
CA LYS A 317 -31.41 -15.29 -9.27
C LYS A 317 -31.45 -16.38 -10.32
#